data_AF-A0A416WDC3-F1
#
_entry.id   AF-A0A416WDC3-F1
#
_cell.length_a   1.000
_cell.length_b   1.000
_cell.length_c   1.000
_cell.angle_alpha   90.00
_cell.angle_beta   90.00
_cell.angle_gamma   90.00
#
_symmetry.space_group_name_H-M   'P 1'
#
loop_
_entity.id
_entity.type
_entity.pdbx_description
1 polymer ?
#
loop_
_entity_poly.entity_id
_entity_poly.type
_entity_poly.pdbx_seq_one_letter_code
_entity_poly.pdbx_strand_id
1 'polypeptide(L)'
;MKKSILFISTMLACITMQAQTTLTIETTPGELKNVMTQEQIQSVEDLTLTGGMNKEDFYFIRDQLVKLKSINMKQIEVDTIPVKAFFDKKLKSIILPIHIKYIDENALNTNARIYLTGPYPKRAAYIGGISFIISNDNTYCKETENGIFSSDGKILYETTRGENKLDFEEGLETIETYAFVDAYLYDYRFPESLKYIKNKAFYNLMWGHLVSGPGEHSDPTIIMKAKVPPVLGENAFVMSNEQYCEYPLSVPEGCIEIYRNADPQWKIFKIREGDQPQGIESVSNPNLSIIRSGNSWILNGEKNISKIEVFSTIGAIIFSTKCNDTQVEIPMGKTCEVVYARILYADNTTEVIKLIK
;
A
#
# COMPACT_ATOMS: atom_id res chain seq x y z
N MET A 1 41.79 65.18 -49.97
CA MET A 1 42.16 64.16 -48.98
C MET A 1 41.10 64.11 -47.88
N LYS A 2 40.13 63.19 -47.96
CA LYS A 2 39.15 62.93 -46.89
C LYS A 2 39.47 61.55 -46.32
N LYS A 3 39.88 61.51 -45.05
CA LYS A 3 40.15 60.28 -44.30
C LYS A 3 38.80 59.68 -43.88
N SER A 4 38.43 58.52 -44.44
CA SER A 4 37.35 57.70 -43.87
C SER A 4 37.90 56.98 -42.64
N ILE A 5 37.35 57.31 -41.48
CA ILE A 5 37.59 56.61 -40.22
C ILE A 5 36.58 55.45 -40.18
N LEU A 6 37.09 54.22 -40.19
CA LEU A 6 36.31 53.00 -39.99
C LEU A 6 36.16 52.78 -38.47
N PHE A 7 34.96 52.97 -37.94
CA PHE A 7 34.63 52.56 -36.57
C PHE A 7 34.36 51.05 -36.54
N ILE A 8 35.27 50.27 -35.99
CA ILE A 8 35.02 48.87 -35.61
C ILE A 8 34.30 48.92 -34.26
N SER A 9 32.98 48.80 -34.29
CA SER A 9 32.17 48.58 -33.09
C SER A 9 32.30 47.10 -32.71
N THR A 10 33.18 46.80 -31.76
CA THR A 10 33.15 45.51 -31.04
C THR A 10 31.98 45.53 -30.08
N MET A 11 30.81 45.04 -30.53
CA MET A 11 29.76 44.59 -29.61
C MET A 11 30.24 43.33 -28.90
N LEU A 12 30.78 43.52 -27.70
CA LEU A 12 30.92 42.46 -26.72
C LEU A 12 29.50 42.12 -26.21
N ALA A 13 28.82 41.22 -26.90
CA ALA A 13 27.60 40.62 -26.39
C ALA A 13 28.00 39.73 -25.19
N CYS A 14 27.96 40.28 -23.99
CA CYS A 14 27.83 39.48 -22.77
C CYS A 14 26.48 38.76 -22.84
N ILE A 15 26.45 37.62 -23.52
CA ILE A 15 25.42 36.62 -23.30
C ILE A 15 25.70 36.14 -21.88
N THR A 16 24.98 36.68 -20.90
CA THR A 16 24.92 36.08 -19.57
C THR A 16 24.37 34.67 -19.79
N MET A 17 25.25 33.67 -19.80
CA MET A 17 24.89 32.28 -19.80
C MET A 17 24.16 32.08 -18.47
N GLN A 18 22.84 32.09 -18.51
CA GLN A 18 22.04 31.88 -17.31
C GLN A 18 22.32 30.45 -16.86
N ALA A 19 22.70 30.28 -15.59
CA ALA A 19 23.04 28.96 -15.07
C ALA A 19 21.87 28.00 -15.34
N GLN A 20 22.13 26.92 -16.08
CA GLN A 20 21.11 25.99 -16.51
C GLN A 20 20.69 25.13 -15.31
N THR A 21 19.50 25.41 -14.77
CA THR A 21 18.97 24.71 -13.59
C THR A 21 18.42 23.32 -13.91
N THR A 22 18.14 23.02 -15.19
CA THR A 22 17.60 21.75 -15.65
C THR A 22 18.54 21.09 -16.65
N LEU A 23 19.07 19.92 -16.32
CA LEU A 23 20.06 19.20 -17.13
C LEU A 23 19.55 17.81 -17.52
N THR A 24 19.94 17.38 -18.72
CA THR A 24 19.82 15.98 -19.16
C THR A 24 21.23 15.50 -19.53
N ILE A 25 21.68 14.42 -18.91
CA ILE A 25 23.04 13.91 -19.07
C ILE A 25 22.97 12.40 -19.30
N GLU A 26 23.60 11.96 -20.38
CA GLU A 26 23.95 10.55 -20.56
C GLU A 26 25.28 10.28 -19.85
N THR A 27 25.32 9.22 -19.04
CA THR A 27 26.51 8.87 -18.27
C THR A 27 26.83 7.38 -18.36
N THR A 28 28.06 7.05 -17.99
CA THR A 28 28.52 5.67 -17.84
C THR A 28 29.00 5.47 -16.40
N PRO A 29 29.05 4.24 -15.88
CA PRO A 29 29.31 4.00 -14.47
C PRO A 29 30.60 4.67 -13.95
N GLY A 30 30.46 5.61 -13.03
CA GLY A 30 31.56 6.34 -12.35
C GLY A 30 31.99 7.64 -13.03
N GLU A 31 31.38 7.98 -14.17
CA GLU A 31 31.81 9.10 -15.01
C GLU A 31 30.98 10.37 -14.80
N LEU A 32 29.93 10.36 -13.95
CA LEU A 32 29.05 11.53 -13.79
C LEU A 32 29.81 12.79 -13.37
N LYS A 33 30.81 12.65 -12.49
CA LYS A 33 31.68 13.74 -12.04
C LYS A 33 32.55 14.34 -13.15
N ASN A 34 32.86 13.56 -14.19
CA ASN A 34 33.74 13.96 -15.29
C ASN A 34 32.97 14.63 -16.43
N VAL A 35 31.68 14.32 -16.56
CA VAL A 35 30.81 14.90 -17.61
C VAL A 35 30.16 16.22 -17.20
N MET A 36 30.11 16.53 -15.90
CA MET A 36 29.54 17.78 -15.38
C MET A 36 30.62 18.86 -15.20
N THR A 37 30.30 20.10 -15.59
CA THR A 37 31.15 21.26 -15.28
C THR A 37 30.93 21.75 -13.86
N GLN A 38 31.89 22.51 -13.31
CA GLN A 38 31.76 23.10 -11.96
C GLN A 38 30.55 24.03 -11.83
N GLU A 39 30.22 24.78 -12.88
CA GLU A 39 29.05 25.66 -12.90
C GLU A 39 27.75 24.86 -12.83
N GLN A 40 27.66 23.75 -13.58
CA GLN A 40 26.51 22.83 -13.55
C GLN A 40 26.35 22.20 -12.16
N ILE A 41 27.43 21.71 -11.55
CA ILE A 41 27.43 21.12 -10.20
C ILE A 41 26.85 22.11 -9.16
N GLN A 42 27.20 23.39 -9.27
CA GLN A 42 26.78 24.43 -8.32
C GLN A 42 25.37 25.00 -8.55
N SER A 43 24.77 24.71 -9.70
CA SER A 43 23.51 25.35 -10.13
C SER A 43 22.37 24.40 -10.45
N VAL A 44 22.64 23.12 -10.74
CA VAL A 44 21.61 22.16 -11.13
C VAL A 44 20.56 21.97 -10.03
N GLU A 45 19.30 22.10 -10.41
CA GLU A 45 18.14 21.90 -9.55
C GLU A 45 17.32 20.67 -10.00
N ASP A 46 17.22 20.42 -11.30
CA ASP A 46 16.51 19.28 -11.89
C ASP A 46 17.44 18.51 -12.83
N LEU A 47 17.65 17.22 -12.54
CA LEU A 47 18.60 16.38 -13.29
C LEU A 47 17.90 15.16 -13.86
N THR A 48 17.98 14.97 -15.18
CA THR A 48 17.58 13.73 -15.86
C THR A 48 18.84 12.98 -16.30
N LEU A 49 18.93 11.70 -15.94
CA LEU A 49 20.05 10.85 -16.27
C LEU A 49 19.62 9.68 -17.16
N THR A 50 20.46 9.33 -18.13
CA THR A 50 20.35 8.15 -18.99
C THR A 50 21.70 7.40 -19.03
N GLY A 51 21.69 6.17 -19.55
CA GLY A 51 22.91 5.34 -19.63
C GLY A 51 23.08 4.49 -18.37
N GLY A 52 24.28 4.45 -17.79
CA GLY A 52 24.58 3.59 -16.63
C GLY A 52 25.21 4.33 -15.46
N MET A 53 24.96 3.89 -14.24
CA MET A 53 25.53 4.45 -13.01
C MET A 53 26.09 3.36 -12.09
N ASN A 54 27.07 3.72 -11.28
CA ASN A 54 27.48 2.92 -10.12
C ASN A 54 27.35 3.73 -8.81
N LYS A 55 27.79 3.11 -7.71
CA LYS A 55 27.72 3.71 -6.37
C LYS A 55 28.42 5.07 -6.25
N GLU A 56 29.51 5.30 -6.98
CA GLU A 56 30.26 6.56 -6.91
C GLU A 56 29.44 7.71 -7.50
N ASP A 57 28.63 7.45 -8.54
CA ASP A 57 27.74 8.47 -9.11
C ASP A 57 26.63 8.86 -8.12
N PHE A 58 26.04 7.89 -7.42
CA PHE A 58 25.06 8.16 -6.36
C PHE A 58 25.66 9.04 -5.25
N TYR A 59 26.87 8.73 -4.79
CA TYR A 59 27.53 9.51 -3.74
C TYR A 59 27.96 10.89 -4.24
N PHE A 60 28.40 11.01 -5.49
CA PHE A 60 28.64 12.29 -6.12
C PHE A 60 27.37 13.15 -6.15
N ILE A 61 26.22 12.59 -6.56
CA ILE A 61 24.93 13.29 -6.53
C ILE A 61 24.57 13.71 -5.11
N ARG A 62 24.73 12.81 -4.13
CA ARG A 62 24.46 13.10 -2.72
C ARG A 62 25.25 14.31 -2.24
N ASP A 63 26.56 14.25 -2.43
CA ASP A 63 27.53 15.08 -1.74
C ASP A 63 27.83 16.40 -2.48
N GLN A 64 27.80 16.39 -3.82
CA GLN A 64 28.26 17.53 -4.63
C GLN A 64 27.13 18.37 -5.23
N LEU A 65 25.98 17.77 -5.55
CA LEU A 65 24.87 18.49 -6.20
C LEU A 65 23.97 19.19 -5.17
N VAL A 66 24.49 20.23 -4.52
CA VAL A 66 23.90 20.85 -3.32
C VAL A 66 22.54 21.54 -3.54
N LYS A 67 22.25 22.00 -4.77
CA LYS A 67 20.98 22.65 -5.11
C LYS A 67 19.94 21.71 -5.72
N LEU A 68 20.29 20.43 -5.91
CA LEU A 68 19.44 19.46 -6.57
C LEU A 68 18.14 19.28 -5.77
N LYS A 69 17.01 19.45 -6.45
CA LYS A 69 15.65 19.29 -5.95
C LYS A 69 14.98 18.05 -6.54
N SER A 70 15.25 17.74 -7.81
CA SER A 70 14.58 16.63 -8.50
C SER A 70 15.58 15.81 -9.29
N ILE A 71 15.42 14.48 -9.25
CA ILE A 71 16.22 13.58 -10.09
C ILE A 71 15.34 12.57 -10.81
N ASN A 72 15.57 12.43 -12.12
CA ASN A 72 14.94 11.43 -12.96
C ASN A 72 15.97 10.41 -13.44
N MET A 73 15.89 9.19 -12.93
CA MET A 73 16.80 8.09 -13.29
C MET A 73 16.08 6.96 -14.03
N LYS A 74 14.88 7.21 -14.59
CA LYS A 74 14.04 6.18 -15.19
C LYS A 74 14.77 5.34 -16.26
N GLN A 75 15.63 5.99 -17.04
CA GLN A 75 16.41 5.40 -18.15
C GLN A 75 17.84 5.04 -17.74
N ILE A 76 18.12 4.94 -16.45
CA ILE A 76 19.41 4.45 -15.96
C ILE A 76 19.39 2.93 -15.84
N GLU A 77 20.44 2.31 -16.36
CA GLU A 77 20.74 0.90 -16.19
C GLU A 77 21.49 0.70 -14.88
N VAL A 78 20.73 0.40 -13.82
CA VAL A 78 21.26 0.01 -12.52
C VAL A 78 20.27 -0.90 -11.83
N ASP A 79 20.77 -1.92 -11.12
CA ASP A 79 19.92 -2.88 -10.40
C ASP A 79 19.81 -2.61 -8.90
N THR A 80 20.69 -1.75 -8.35
CA THR A 80 20.78 -1.51 -6.91
C THR A 80 20.95 -0.02 -6.61
N ILE A 81 20.12 0.53 -5.72
CA ILE A 81 20.35 1.84 -5.11
C ILE A 81 21.15 1.58 -3.83
N PRO A 82 22.42 2.02 -3.77
CA PRO A 82 23.34 1.60 -2.71
C PRO A 82 23.02 2.23 -1.36
N VAL A 83 23.59 1.65 -0.30
CA VAL A 83 23.50 2.15 1.08
C VAL A 83 23.73 3.66 1.11
N LYS A 84 22.80 4.39 1.73
CA LYS A 84 22.84 5.85 1.90
C LYS A 84 23.00 6.67 0.61
N ALA A 85 22.55 6.15 -0.55
CA ALA A 85 22.64 6.85 -1.85
C ALA A 85 22.11 8.29 -1.80
N PHE A 86 20.97 8.55 -1.17
CA PHE A 86 20.36 9.88 -1.04
C PHE A 86 20.11 10.30 0.41
N PHE A 87 20.83 9.68 1.35
CA PHE A 87 20.70 9.95 2.78
C PHE A 87 20.80 11.44 3.10
N ASP A 88 19.82 11.97 3.84
CA ASP A 88 19.71 13.37 4.27
C ASP A 88 19.66 14.43 3.15
N LYS A 89 19.72 14.03 1.88
CA LYS A 89 19.64 14.95 0.75
C LYS A 89 18.25 15.55 0.68
N LYS A 90 18.14 16.88 0.55
CA LYS A 90 16.86 17.61 0.53
C LYS A 90 16.21 17.63 -0.86
N LEU A 91 15.86 16.44 -1.36
CA LEU A 91 15.14 16.27 -2.62
C LEU A 91 13.63 16.46 -2.43
N LYS A 92 12.97 16.95 -3.48
CA LYS A 92 11.51 17.01 -3.63
C LYS A 92 10.97 15.78 -4.36
N SER A 93 11.68 15.28 -5.36
CA SER A 93 11.27 14.09 -6.12
C SER A 93 12.43 13.23 -6.60
N ILE A 94 12.18 11.92 -6.63
CA ILE A 94 13.05 10.90 -7.21
C ILE A 94 12.19 10.03 -8.14
N ILE A 95 12.55 9.93 -9.41
CA ILE A 95 12.00 8.92 -10.32
C ILE A 95 12.99 7.76 -10.40
N LEU A 96 12.57 6.59 -9.93
CA LEU A 96 13.42 5.41 -9.82
C LEU A 96 13.76 4.83 -11.21
N PRO A 97 14.91 4.17 -11.37
CA PRO A 97 15.22 3.36 -12.54
C PRO A 97 14.20 2.25 -12.77
N ILE A 98 13.84 2.00 -14.03
CA ILE A 98 12.79 1.02 -14.38
C ILE A 98 13.17 -0.43 -14.07
N HIS A 99 14.47 -0.75 -14.02
CA HIS A 99 14.99 -2.10 -13.79
C HIS A 99 15.61 -2.29 -12.40
N ILE A 100 15.25 -1.43 -11.44
CA ILE A 100 15.77 -1.53 -10.08
C ILE A 100 15.29 -2.82 -9.40
N LYS A 101 16.22 -3.57 -8.81
CA LYS A 101 15.96 -4.84 -8.10
C LYS A 101 16.10 -4.70 -6.60
N TYR A 102 17.04 -3.88 -6.14
CA TYR A 102 17.42 -3.75 -4.74
C TYR A 102 17.50 -2.29 -4.32
N ILE A 103 16.98 -1.99 -3.13
CA ILE A 103 17.18 -0.72 -2.45
C ILE A 103 17.78 -1.03 -1.09
N ASP A 104 19.02 -0.58 -0.90
CA ASP A 104 19.79 -0.85 0.31
C ASP A 104 19.38 0.05 1.48
N GLU A 105 19.94 -0.28 2.66
CA GLU A 105 19.68 0.40 3.90
C GLU A 105 19.90 1.92 3.79
N ASN A 106 18.90 2.69 4.25
CA ASN A 106 18.94 4.15 4.27
C ASN A 106 19.20 4.81 2.89
N ALA A 107 19.14 4.06 1.79
CA ALA A 107 19.43 4.54 0.44
C ALA A 107 18.51 5.69 0.02
N LEU A 108 17.24 5.60 0.44
CA LEU A 108 16.20 6.58 0.14
C LEU A 108 15.77 7.37 1.37
N ASN A 109 16.57 7.44 2.44
CA ASN A 109 16.20 8.21 3.64
C ASN A 109 16.26 9.73 3.34
N THR A 110 15.15 10.25 2.80
CA THR A 110 14.94 11.63 2.35
C THR A 110 13.43 11.95 2.43
N ASN A 111 13.08 13.24 2.35
CA ASN A 111 11.69 13.72 2.35
C ASN A 111 11.10 13.84 0.92
N ALA A 112 11.70 13.16 -0.06
CA ALA A 112 11.28 13.23 -1.45
C ALA A 112 10.02 12.40 -1.71
N ARG A 113 9.23 12.82 -2.71
CA ARG A 113 8.27 11.94 -3.37
C ARG A 113 9.01 10.97 -4.27
N ILE A 114 8.82 9.68 -4.05
CA ILE A 114 9.57 8.64 -4.76
C ILE A 114 8.63 7.89 -5.69
N TYR A 115 8.93 7.94 -6.98
CA TYR A 115 8.09 7.37 -8.03
C TYR A 115 8.65 6.02 -8.48
N LEU A 116 7.85 4.97 -8.29
CA LEU A 116 8.16 3.63 -8.75
C LEU A 116 7.75 3.46 -10.22
N THR A 117 8.71 3.19 -11.08
CA THR A 117 8.51 3.12 -12.55
C THR A 117 8.44 1.69 -13.10
N GLY A 118 8.94 0.71 -12.34
CA GLY A 118 9.03 -0.69 -12.74
C GLY A 118 8.49 -1.66 -11.69
N PRO A 119 8.94 -2.93 -11.70
CA PRO A 119 8.61 -3.91 -10.67
C PRO A 119 8.95 -3.41 -9.26
N TYR A 120 8.23 -3.90 -8.25
CA TYR A 120 8.54 -3.56 -6.86
C TYR A 120 9.91 -4.13 -6.45
N PRO A 121 10.87 -3.29 -6.02
CA PRO A 121 12.21 -3.75 -5.65
C PRO A 121 12.22 -4.40 -4.26
N LYS A 122 13.18 -5.29 -4.03
CA LYS A 122 13.47 -5.79 -2.68
C LYS A 122 14.06 -4.67 -1.83
N ARG A 123 13.53 -4.50 -0.62
CA ARG A 123 13.87 -3.43 0.31
C ARG A 123 14.66 -3.95 1.52
N ALA A 124 15.67 -3.20 1.95
CA ALA A 124 16.25 -3.35 3.28
C ALA A 124 15.26 -2.86 4.37
N ALA A 125 15.41 -3.35 5.61
CA ALA A 125 14.51 -3.05 6.73
C ALA A 125 14.38 -1.56 7.04
N TYR A 126 15.49 -0.83 6.96
CA TYR A 126 15.62 0.56 7.38
C TYR A 126 15.57 1.51 6.17
N ILE A 127 14.51 1.41 5.39
CA ILE A 127 14.07 2.51 4.55
C ILE A 127 12.97 3.17 5.37
N GLY A 128 13.32 4.20 6.15
CA GLY A 128 12.37 4.92 7.02
C GLY A 128 11.07 5.25 6.28
N GLY A 129 9.94 5.34 6.99
CA GLY A 129 8.53 5.30 6.53
C GLY A 129 8.13 5.99 5.22
N ILE A 130 8.76 5.62 4.12
CA ILE A 130 8.62 6.18 2.78
C ILE A 130 7.83 5.18 1.97
N SER A 131 6.62 5.59 1.60
CA SER A 131 5.81 4.87 0.63
C SER A 131 6.17 5.32 -0.79
N PHE A 132 6.12 4.39 -1.74
CA PHE A 132 6.28 4.73 -3.15
C PHE A 132 4.98 5.25 -3.75
N ILE A 133 5.11 6.21 -4.66
CA ILE A 133 4.04 6.63 -5.54
C ILE A 133 4.16 5.82 -6.83
N ILE A 134 3.12 5.10 -7.21
CA ILE A 134 3.10 4.34 -8.46
C ILE A 134 3.07 5.32 -9.63
N SER A 135 4.02 5.20 -10.56
CA SER A 135 4.04 6.03 -11.77
C SER A 135 2.86 5.68 -12.67
N ASN A 136 2.28 6.66 -13.37
CA ASN A 136 1.10 6.46 -14.22
C ASN A 136 1.28 5.38 -15.30
N ASP A 137 2.51 5.12 -15.73
CA ASP A 137 2.84 4.12 -16.75
C ASP A 137 3.40 2.81 -16.18
N ASN A 138 3.36 2.64 -14.85
CA ASN A 138 3.74 1.41 -14.19
C ASN A 138 2.65 0.35 -14.39
N THR A 139 3.02 -0.79 -14.98
CA THR A 139 2.10 -1.91 -15.26
C THR A 139 2.36 -3.12 -14.37
N TYR A 140 3.33 -3.04 -13.46
CA TYR A 140 3.77 -4.14 -12.60
C TYR A 140 3.08 -4.14 -11.24
N CYS A 141 2.68 -2.96 -10.78
CA CYS A 141 2.12 -2.75 -9.46
C CYS A 141 0.76 -2.06 -9.55
N LYS A 142 -0.10 -2.30 -8.57
CA LYS A 142 -1.34 -1.54 -8.36
C LYS A 142 -1.39 -1.02 -6.93
N GLU A 143 -1.93 0.18 -6.76
CA GLU A 143 -2.18 0.77 -5.45
C GLU A 143 -3.68 0.67 -5.13
N THR A 144 -4.01 0.29 -3.92
CA THR A 144 -5.37 0.25 -3.36
C THR A 144 -5.39 0.99 -2.03
N GLU A 145 -6.56 1.11 -1.40
CA GLU A 145 -6.66 1.68 -0.05
C GLU A 145 -5.83 0.90 0.99
N ASN A 146 -5.58 -0.39 0.77
CA ASN A 146 -4.83 -1.26 1.68
C ASN A 146 -3.32 -1.27 1.40
N GLY A 147 -2.86 -0.69 0.30
CA GLY A 147 -1.44 -0.55 -0.01
C GLY A 147 -1.06 -0.86 -1.46
N ILE A 148 0.21 -1.22 -1.67
CA ILE A 148 0.79 -1.52 -2.98
C ILE A 148 0.91 -3.03 -3.18
N PHE A 149 0.36 -3.51 -4.29
CA PHE A 149 0.30 -4.91 -4.66
C PHE A 149 0.97 -5.17 -6.01
N SER A 150 1.22 -6.46 -6.32
CA SER A 150 1.41 -6.91 -7.69
C SER A 150 0.19 -6.55 -8.55
N SER A 151 0.40 -6.38 -9.85
CA SER A 151 -0.67 -6.01 -10.79
C SER A 151 -1.87 -6.98 -10.77
N ASP A 152 -1.64 -8.27 -10.49
CA ASP A 152 -2.68 -9.28 -10.32
C ASP A 152 -3.32 -9.31 -8.91
N GLY A 153 -2.78 -8.57 -7.94
CA GLY A 153 -3.25 -8.53 -6.55
C GLY A 153 -2.80 -9.68 -5.66
N LYS A 154 -2.02 -10.63 -6.17
CA LYS A 154 -1.62 -11.83 -5.42
C LYS A 154 -0.56 -11.59 -4.36
N ILE A 155 0.19 -10.49 -4.47
CA ILE A 155 1.31 -10.16 -3.60
C ILE A 155 1.10 -8.76 -3.03
N LEU A 156 1.10 -8.62 -1.71
CA LEU A 156 1.17 -7.33 -1.02
C LEU A 156 2.63 -6.98 -0.78
N TYR A 157 3.10 -5.88 -1.39
CA TYR A 157 4.47 -5.37 -1.22
C TYR A 157 4.61 -4.40 -0.06
N GLU A 158 3.59 -3.58 0.18
CA GLU A 158 3.61 -2.55 1.20
C GLU A 158 2.19 -2.21 1.62
N THR A 159 1.92 -2.20 2.93
CA THR A 159 0.63 -1.80 3.49
C THR A 159 0.50 -0.28 3.57
N THR A 160 -0.73 0.22 3.46
CA THR A 160 -1.07 1.57 3.90
C THR A 160 -0.83 1.72 5.40
N ARG A 161 -0.33 2.89 5.82
CA ARG A 161 -0.06 3.22 7.23
C ARG A 161 -1.15 4.15 7.78
N GLY A 162 -1.57 3.92 9.01
CA GLY A 162 -2.47 4.82 9.75
C GLY A 162 -3.96 4.51 9.65
N GLU A 163 -4.36 3.44 8.95
CA GLU A 163 -5.75 2.99 8.87
C GLU A 163 -6.17 2.17 10.10
N ASN A 164 -7.39 2.39 10.59
CA ASN A 164 -7.93 1.71 11.78
C ASN A 164 -8.39 0.28 11.51
N LYS A 165 -8.56 -0.11 10.24
CA LYS A 165 -8.95 -1.47 9.83
C LYS A 165 -8.45 -1.72 8.41
N LEU A 166 -7.85 -2.89 8.19
CA LEU A 166 -7.44 -3.36 6.87
C LEU A 166 -8.16 -4.69 6.57
N ASP A 167 -8.92 -4.74 5.48
CA ASP A 167 -9.59 -5.96 5.01
C ASP A 167 -9.06 -6.32 3.63
N PHE A 168 -8.26 -7.38 3.56
CA PHE A 168 -7.60 -7.81 2.33
C PHE A 168 -8.53 -8.71 1.50
N GLU A 169 -8.63 -8.40 0.21
CA GLU A 169 -9.50 -9.11 -0.73
C GLU A 169 -9.03 -10.56 -1.02
N GLU A 170 -9.99 -11.44 -1.33
CA GLU A 170 -9.67 -12.78 -1.84
C GLU A 170 -8.82 -12.70 -3.12
N GLY A 171 -7.86 -13.61 -3.22
CA GLY A 171 -6.83 -13.63 -4.26
C GLY A 171 -5.45 -13.21 -3.76
N LEU A 172 -5.33 -12.55 -2.59
CA LEU A 172 -4.03 -12.27 -1.97
C LEU A 172 -3.40 -13.58 -1.47
N GLU A 173 -2.27 -13.96 -2.07
CA GLU A 173 -1.58 -15.22 -1.75
C GLU A 173 -0.31 -15.02 -0.92
N THR A 174 0.33 -13.84 -1.00
CA THR A 174 1.63 -13.57 -0.36
C THR A 174 1.70 -12.18 0.27
N ILE A 175 2.18 -12.12 1.51
CA ILE A 175 2.63 -10.89 2.16
C ILE A 175 4.16 -10.85 2.07
N GLU A 176 4.71 -9.84 1.38
CA GLU A 176 6.15 -9.75 1.15
C GLU A 176 6.96 -9.29 2.36
N THR A 177 8.27 -9.45 2.22
CA THR A 177 9.27 -9.05 3.21
C THR A 177 9.12 -7.57 3.53
N TYR A 178 8.97 -7.22 4.81
CA TYR A 178 8.72 -5.85 5.30
C TYR A 178 7.43 -5.18 4.80
N ALA A 179 6.43 -5.93 4.33
CA ALA A 179 5.17 -5.33 3.87
C ALA A 179 4.45 -4.51 4.96
N PHE A 180 4.57 -4.89 6.24
CA PHE A 180 4.01 -4.22 7.41
C PHE A 180 5.08 -3.66 8.35
N VAL A 181 6.26 -3.27 7.82
CA VAL A 181 7.34 -2.72 8.65
C VAL A 181 6.91 -1.45 9.38
N ASP A 182 7.12 -1.42 10.70
CA ASP A 182 6.70 -0.34 11.62
C ASP A 182 5.19 0.00 11.52
N ALA A 183 4.35 -0.97 11.12
CA ALA A 183 2.90 -0.77 11.07
C ALA A 183 2.29 -0.76 12.48
N TYR A 184 1.14 -0.10 12.61
CA TYR A 184 0.32 -0.13 13.82
C TYR A 184 -0.86 -1.06 13.58
N LEU A 185 -0.93 -2.13 14.37
CA LEU A 185 -2.05 -3.06 14.26
C LEU A 185 -3.29 -2.50 14.94
N TYR A 186 -4.40 -2.56 14.21
CA TYR A 186 -5.75 -2.32 14.71
C TYR A 186 -6.62 -3.56 14.45
N ASP A 187 -7.39 -3.62 13.37
CA ASP A 187 -8.11 -4.83 12.91
C ASP A 187 -7.60 -5.21 11.51
N TYR A 188 -6.81 -6.27 11.40
CA TYR A 188 -6.30 -6.75 10.10
C TYR A 188 -6.93 -8.08 9.73
N ARG A 189 -7.56 -8.14 8.56
CA ARG A 189 -8.28 -9.32 8.08
C ARG A 189 -7.65 -9.85 6.82
N PHE A 190 -7.13 -11.06 6.91
CA PHE A 190 -6.47 -11.74 5.82
C PHE A 190 -7.38 -12.81 5.21
N PRO A 191 -7.39 -12.94 3.86
CA PRO A 191 -8.30 -13.82 3.14
C PRO A 191 -7.94 -15.29 3.28
N GLU A 192 -8.85 -16.17 2.84
CA GLU A 192 -8.64 -17.62 2.81
C GLU A 192 -7.49 -18.02 1.88
N SER A 193 -7.31 -17.24 0.81
CA SER A 193 -6.29 -17.44 -0.21
C SER A 193 -4.85 -17.15 0.23
N LEU A 194 -4.63 -16.58 1.43
CA LEU A 194 -3.29 -16.24 1.92
C LEU A 194 -2.48 -17.52 2.22
N LYS A 195 -1.34 -17.68 1.56
CA LYS A 195 -0.49 -18.88 1.64
C LYS A 195 0.87 -18.61 2.25
N TYR A 196 1.44 -17.41 2.05
CA TYR A 196 2.80 -17.10 2.43
C TYR A 196 2.90 -15.76 3.16
N ILE A 197 3.59 -15.77 4.29
CA ILE A 197 4.01 -14.54 4.99
C ILE A 197 5.53 -14.57 5.02
N LYS A 198 6.17 -13.70 4.23
CA LYS A 198 7.62 -13.73 4.04
C LYS A 198 8.38 -13.24 5.28
N ASN A 199 9.70 -13.38 5.21
CA ASN A 199 10.61 -13.02 6.29
C ASN A 199 10.33 -11.59 6.76
N LYS A 200 10.20 -11.38 8.07
CA LYS A 200 10.03 -10.03 8.63
C LYS A 200 8.90 -9.22 7.98
N ALA A 201 7.86 -9.88 7.47
CA ALA A 201 6.69 -9.21 6.91
C ALA A 201 6.08 -8.21 7.89
N PHE A 202 5.94 -8.60 9.16
CA PHE A 202 5.46 -7.79 10.27
C PHE A 202 6.62 -7.44 11.21
N TYR A 203 7.60 -6.70 10.70
CA TYR A 203 8.76 -6.26 11.49
C TYR A 203 8.47 -5.00 12.28
N ASN A 204 8.86 -4.98 13.55
CA ASN A 204 8.61 -3.88 14.48
C ASN A 204 7.12 -3.49 14.53
N LEU A 205 6.22 -4.49 14.48
CA LEU A 205 4.78 -4.29 14.50
C LEU A 205 4.34 -3.73 15.86
N MET A 206 3.63 -2.60 15.84
CA MET A 206 3.15 -1.93 17.03
C MET A 206 1.75 -2.41 17.39
N TRP A 207 1.65 -3.23 18.44
CA TRP A 207 0.39 -3.76 18.97
C TRP A 207 -0.13 -2.83 20.08
N GLY A 208 -0.77 -1.72 19.70
CA GLY A 208 -1.19 -0.68 20.66
C GLY A 208 -2.68 -0.42 20.64
N HIS A 209 -3.34 -0.47 21.81
CA HIS A 209 -4.66 0.13 21.98
C HIS A 209 -4.51 1.65 21.82
N LEU A 210 -5.36 2.30 21.01
CA LEU A 210 -5.50 3.75 21.07
C LEU A 210 -6.08 4.13 22.43
N VAL A 211 -5.22 4.45 23.40
CA VAL A 211 -5.62 5.06 24.66
C VAL A 211 -5.82 6.56 24.42
N SER A 212 -6.93 6.95 23.78
CA SER A 212 -7.39 8.35 23.85
C SER A 212 -8.77 8.58 23.21
N GLY A 213 -9.80 8.70 24.05
CA GLY A 213 -11.08 9.33 23.71
C GLY A 213 -12.30 8.42 23.79
N PRO A 214 -13.51 8.96 24.05
CA PRO A 214 -14.74 8.17 24.14
C PRO A 214 -15.16 7.70 22.74
N GLY A 215 -14.83 6.47 22.43
CA GLY A 215 -15.25 5.73 21.24
C GLY A 215 -14.71 4.32 21.37
N GLU A 216 -15.60 3.33 21.47
CA GLU A 216 -15.25 1.92 21.64
C GLU A 216 -14.30 1.48 20.52
N HIS A 217 -13.02 1.28 20.84
CA HIS A 217 -12.12 0.55 19.97
C HIS A 217 -12.17 -0.91 20.39
N SER A 218 -12.47 -1.80 19.45
CA SER A 218 -12.33 -3.24 19.65
C SER A 218 -10.87 -3.59 19.92
N ASP A 219 -10.63 -4.66 20.69
CA ASP A 219 -9.29 -5.15 20.94
C ASP A 219 -8.57 -5.43 19.61
N PRO A 220 -7.34 -4.92 19.42
CA PRO A 220 -6.63 -5.12 18.16
C PRO A 220 -6.41 -6.60 17.91
N THR A 221 -6.83 -7.06 16.74
CA THR A 221 -6.91 -8.49 16.42
C THR A 221 -6.48 -8.71 14.97
N ILE A 222 -5.71 -9.77 14.74
CA ILE A 222 -5.51 -10.32 13.40
C ILE A 222 -6.59 -11.38 13.18
N ILE A 223 -7.30 -11.29 12.07
CA ILE A 223 -8.29 -12.28 11.63
C ILE A 223 -7.71 -13.00 10.41
N MET A 224 -7.39 -14.28 10.57
CA MET A 224 -6.97 -15.16 9.48
C MET A 224 -8.17 -15.97 9.02
N LYS A 225 -8.63 -15.79 7.78
CA LYS A 225 -9.72 -16.60 7.20
C LYS A 225 -9.21 -17.95 6.67
N ALA A 226 -7.90 -18.07 6.41
CA ALA A 226 -7.31 -19.32 5.90
C ALA A 226 -7.48 -20.50 6.87
N LYS A 227 -7.98 -21.63 6.35
CA LYS A 227 -8.05 -22.89 7.11
C LYS A 227 -6.69 -23.57 7.22
N VAL A 228 -5.83 -23.38 6.24
CA VAL A 228 -4.44 -23.87 6.30
C VAL A 228 -3.56 -22.68 6.73
N PRO A 229 -2.79 -22.80 7.82
CA PRO A 229 -1.93 -21.71 8.26
C PRO A 229 -0.97 -21.28 7.15
N PRO A 230 -0.83 -19.96 6.87
CA PRO A 230 0.19 -19.49 5.94
C PRO A 230 1.59 -19.94 6.37
N VAL A 231 2.42 -20.33 5.39
CA VAL A 231 3.82 -20.67 5.62
C VAL A 231 4.57 -19.39 6.00
N LEU A 232 5.23 -19.43 7.16
CA LEU A 232 5.96 -18.29 7.71
C LEU A 232 7.42 -18.31 7.26
N GLY A 233 7.90 -17.14 6.86
CA GLY A 233 9.31 -16.86 6.71
C GLY A 233 10.00 -16.67 8.05
N GLU A 234 11.32 -16.49 8.00
CA GLU A 234 12.13 -16.25 9.19
C GLU A 234 11.71 -14.93 9.86
N ASN A 235 11.40 -15.00 11.17
CA ASN A 235 10.96 -13.86 11.96
C ASN A 235 9.82 -13.08 11.27
N ALA A 236 8.83 -13.79 10.72
CA ALA A 236 7.68 -13.21 10.02
C ALA A 236 6.95 -12.17 10.89
N PHE A 237 6.89 -12.40 12.21
CA PHE A 237 6.31 -11.50 13.19
C PHE A 237 7.36 -11.07 14.22
N VAL A 238 7.68 -9.77 14.26
CA VAL A 238 8.56 -9.15 15.26
C VAL A 238 7.83 -7.95 15.83
N MET A 239 7.42 -8.04 17.09
CA MET A 239 6.65 -7.00 17.78
C MET A 239 7.58 -5.90 18.31
N SER A 240 7.11 -4.65 18.32
CA SER A 240 7.90 -3.49 18.81
C SER A 240 8.01 -3.43 20.33
N ASN A 241 7.04 -4.00 21.05
CA ASN A 241 7.01 -4.02 22.51
C ASN A 241 6.64 -5.41 23.01
N GLU A 242 7.52 -6.01 23.82
CA GLU A 242 7.36 -7.33 24.43
C GLU A 242 6.37 -7.34 25.62
N GLN A 243 5.77 -6.19 25.97
CA GLN A 243 4.94 -6.05 27.18
C GLN A 243 3.48 -6.51 27.02
N TYR A 244 3.03 -6.88 25.83
CA TYR A 244 1.66 -7.39 25.63
C TYR A 244 1.64 -8.91 25.75
N CYS A 245 1.00 -9.39 26.81
CA CYS A 245 0.97 -10.81 27.17
C CYS A 245 0.05 -11.68 26.29
N GLU A 246 -0.75 -11.06 25.42
CA GLU A 246 -1.74 -11.77 24.61
C GLU A 246 -1.92 -11.02 23.28
N TYR A 247 -1.26 -11.45 22.19
CA TYR A 247 -1.54 -10.93 20.85
C TYR A 247 -2.74 -11.69 20.26
N PRO A 248 -3.96 -11.13 20.18
CA PRO A 248 -5.13 -11.88 19.73
C PRO A 248 -5.05 -12.26 18.25
N LEU A 249 -5.33 -13.53 17.95
CA LEU A 249 -5.43 -14.05 16.59
C LEU A 249 -6.72 -14.87 16.47
N SER A 250 -7.58 -14.49 15.54
CA SER A 250 -8.79 -15.24 15.18
C SER A 250 -8.49 -16.16 14.00
N VAL A 251 -8.88 -17.42 14.09
CA VAL A 251 -8.79 -18.44 13.02
C VAL A 251 -10.15 -19.11 12.81
N PRO A 252 -10.36 -19.84 11.70
CA PRO A 252 -11.61 -20.57 11.49
C PRO A 252 -11.81 -21.67 12.55
N GLU A 253 -13.07 -22.08 12.76
CA GLU A 253 -13.42 -23.13 13.72
C GLU A 253 -12.66 -24.44 13.43
N GLY A 254 -12.19 -25.11 14.47
CA GLY A 254 -11.38 -26.33 14.39
C GLY A 254 -9.92 -26.11 13.93
N CYS A 255 -9.46 -24.86 13.75
CA CYS A 255 -8.13 -24.57 13.23
C CYS A 255 -7.07 -24.23 14.30
N ILE A 256 -7.43 -24.16 15.60
CA ILE A 256 -6.45 -23.80 16.64
C ILE A 256 -5.21 -24.71 16.62
N GLU A 257 -5.41 -26.03 16.62
CA GLU A 257 -4.31 -26.98 16.76
C GLU A 257 -3.38 -26.97 15.54
N ILE A 258 -3.92 -26.86 14.32
CA ILE A 258 -3.12 -26.81 13.10
C ILE A 258 -2.28 -25.53 13.03
N TYR A 259 -2.82 -24.39 13.45
CA TYR A 259 -2.03 -23.15 13.54
C TYR A 259 -0.90 -23.26 14.57
N ARG A 260 -1.20 -23.75 15.79
CA ARG A 260 -0.19 -23.92 16.86
C ARG A 260 0.95 -24.87 16.48
N ASN A 261 0.67 -25.85 15.62
CA ASN A 261 1.62 -26.89 15.22
C ASN A 261 2.35 -26.58 13.90
N ALA A 262 1.87 -25.62 13.09
CA ALA A 262 2.46 -25.31 11.79
C ALA A 262 3.85 -24.68 11.88
N ASP A 263 4.05 -23.74 12.83
CA ASP A 263 5.32 -23.04 13.04
C ASP A 263 5.39 -22.51 14.48
N PRO A 264 6.55 -22.54 15.16
CA PRO A 264 6.69 -21.99 16.52
C PRO A 264 6.30 -20.51 16.65
N GLN A 265 6.44 -19.70 15.60
CA GLN A 265 6.09 -18.28 15.61
C GLN A 265 4.58 -18.06 15.83
N TRP A 266 3.70 -19.01 15.48
CA TRP A 266 2.27 -18.89 15.78
C TRP A 266 1.96 -18.92 17.28
N LYS A 267 2.87 -19.43 18.11
CA LYS A 267 2.67 -19.57 19.56
C LYS A 267 2.77 -18.25 20.31
N ILE A 268 3.24 -17.18 19.68
CA ILE A 268 3.21 -15.84 20.28
C ILE A 268 1.77 -15.33 20.41
N PHE A 269 0.85 -15.85 19.58
CA PHE A 269 -0.54 -15.40 19.55
C PHE A 269 -1.43 -16.16 20.54
N LYS A 270 -2.38 -15.42 21.13
CA LYS A 270 -3.54 -16.01 21.79
C LYS A 270 -4.60 -16.35 20.74
N ILE A 271 -4.46 -17.55 20.18
CA ILE A 271 -5.34 -18.03 19.10
C ILE A 271 -6.73 -18.38 19.65
N ARG A 272 -7.78 -17.86 18.99
CA ARG A 272 -9.20 -18.11 19.27
C ARG A 272 -9.93 -18.47 17.98
N GLU A 273 -11.06 -19.16 18.11
CA GLU A 273 -11.95 -19.50 16.99
C GLU A 273 -13.15 -18.56 16.97
N GLY A 274 -13.74 -18.38 15.80
CA GLY A 274 -15.09 -17.82 15.69
C GLY A 274 -15.21 -16.29 15.71
N ASP A 275 -14.13 -15.53 15.95
CA ASP A 275 -14.07 -14.08 15.73
C ASP A 275 -13.86 -13.78 14.22
N GLN A 276 -14.50 -14.55 13.35
CA GLN A 276 -14.64 -14.23 11.94
C GLN A 276 -16.02 -13.59 11.85
N PRO A 277 -16.17 -12.28 11.59
CA PRO A 277 -17.45 -11.78 11.12
C PRO A 277 -17.73 -12.52 9.81
N GLN A 278 -18.47 -13.61 9.91
CA GLN A 278 -18.94 -14.33 8.74
C GLN A 278 -19.91 -13.37 8.08
N GLY A 279 -19.45 -12.73 7.00
CA GLY A 279 -20.35 -12.18 6.02
C GLY A 279 -21.31 -13.29 5.60
N ILE A 280 -22.54 -12.92 5.24
CA ILE A 280 -23.55 -13.91 4.85
C ILE A 280 -23.10 -14.57 3.53
N GLU A 281 -22.51 -15.76 3.59
CA GLU A 281 -22.30 -16.61 2.40
C GLU A 281 -23.65 -17.16 1.93
N SER A 282 -24.39 -17.76 2.87
CA SER A 282 -25.80 -18.09 2.70
C SER A 282 -26.51 -18.17 4.06
N VAL A 283 -27.69 -17.56 4.16
CA VAL A 283 -28.60 -17.76 5.31
C VAL A 283 -29.96 -18.15 4.75
N SER A 284 -30.53 -19.25 5.25
CA SER A 284 -31.88 -19.69 4.92
C SER A 284 -32.71 -19.81 6.19
N ASN A 285 -33.78 -19.02 6.25
CA ASN A 285 -34.91 -19.19 7.17
C ASN A 285 -36.10 -19.73 6.33
N PRO A 286 -37.18 -20.28 6.90
CA PRO A 286 -38.28 -20.86 6.13
C PRO A 286 -38.88 -19.95 5.05
N ASN A 287 -38.83 -18.62 5.25
CA ASN A 287 -39.54 -17.64 4.41
C ASN A 287 -38.60 -16.75 3.57
N LEU A 288 -37.28 -16.83 3.81
CA LEU A 288 -36.29 -15.94 3.21
C LEU A 288 -34.93 -16.65 3.10
N SER A 289 -34.36 -16.64 1.90
CA SER A 289 -32.97 -17.03 1.66
C SER A 289 -32.14 -15.87 1.16
N ILE A 290 -30.87 -15.82 1.55
CA ILE A 290 -29.95 -14.74 1.21
C ILE A 290 -28.66 -15.39 0.75
N ILE A 291 -28.18 -14.99 -0.41
CA ILE A 291 -26.95 -15.51 -1.01
C ILE A 291 -26.09 -14.33 -1.44
N ARG A 292 -24.78 -14.41 -1.22
CA ARG A 292 -23.84 -13.43 -1.79
C ARG A 292 -23.53 -13.78 -3.25
N SER A 293 -23.62 -12.80 -4.14
CA SER A 293 -23.22 -12.93 -5.54
C SER A 293 -22.39 -11.71 -5.95
N GLY A 294 -21.06 -11.90 -6.04
CA GLY A 294 -20.13 -10.80 -6.32
C GLY A 294 -20.17 -9.72 -5.23
N ASN A 295 -20.42 -8.46 -5.63
CA ASN A 295 -20.50 -7.30 -4.75
C ASN A 295 -21.95 -6.98 -4.31
N SER A 296 -22.81 -8.00 -4.24
CA SER A 296 -24.23 -7.83 -3.89
C SER A 296 -24.74 -8.99 -3.04
N TRP A 297 -25.72 -8.69 -2.18
CA TRP A 297 -26.59 -9.70 -1.57
C TRP A 297 -27.82 -9.93 -2.45
N ILE A 298 -28.14 -11.20 -2.71
CA ILE A 298 -29.35 -11.63 -3.41
C ILE A 298 -30.32 -12.19 -2.38
N LEU A 299 -31.41 -11.47 -2.14
CA LEU A 299 -32.49 -11.92 -1.28
C LEU A 299 -33.53 -12.64 -2.14
N ASN A 300 -33.97 -13.82 -1.71
CA ASN A 300 -35.09 -14.55 -2.29
C ASN A 300 -36.13 -14.81 -1.21
N GLY A 301 -37.26 -14.11 -1.28
CA GLY A 301 -38.42 -14.31 -0.42
C GLY A 301 -39.36 -15.37 -0.98
N GLU A 302 -40.07 -16.07 -0.09
CA GLU A 302 -41.18 -16.95 -0.48
C GLU A 302 -42.38 -16.13 -1.03
N LYS A 303 -42.49 -14.88 -0.59
CA LYS A 303 -43.54 -13.92 -0.97
C LYS A 303 -42.95 -12.77 -1.78
N ASN A 304 -43.78 -12.14 -2.60
CA ASN A 304 -43.41 -10.89 -3.29
C ASN A 304 -42.97 -9.83 -2.28
N ILE A 305 -41.78 -9.30 -2.49
CA ILE A 305 -41.21 -8.20 -1.74
C ILE A 305 -41.68 -6.91 -2.40
N SER A 306 -42.26 -6.01 -1.61
CA SER A 306 -42.76 -4.71 -2.07
C SER A 306 -41.75 -3.57 -1.86
N LYS A 307 -40.94 -3.66 -0.80
CA LYS A 307 -39.91 -2.67 -0.48
C LYS A 307 -38.80 -3.28 0.38
N ILE A 308 -37.57 -2.84 0.15
CA ILE A 308 -36.44 -3.06 1.06
C ILE A 308 -35.87 -1.73 1.48
N GLU A 309 -35.56 -1.60 2.76
CA GLU A 309 -34.83 -0.48 3.36
C GLU A 309 -33.67 -1.01 4.17
N VAL A 310 -32.47 -0.53 3.89
CA VAL A 310 -31.24 -0.90 4.59
C VAL A 310 -30.82 0.28 5.45
N PHE A 311 -30.57 -0.01 6.71
CA PHE A 311 -30.21 0.93 7.75
C PHE A 311 -28.77 0.70 8.20
N SER A 312 -28.06 1.78 8.51
CA SER A 312 -26.82 1.71 9.29
C SER A 312 -27.12 1.30 10.74
N THR A 313 -26.07 0.99 11.50
CA THR A 313 -26.18 0.65 12.94
C THR A 313 -26.74 1.78 13.81
N ILE A 314 -26.69 3.02 13.32
CA ILE A 314 -27.27 4.20 13.99
C ILE A 314 -28.69 4.54 13.49
N GLY A 315 -29.28 3.69 12.63
CA GLY A 315 -30.66 3.82 12.16
C GLY A 315 -30.87 4.74 10.95
N ALA A 316 -29.81 5.18 10.26
CA ALA A 316 -29.92 5.98 9.04
C ALA A 316 -30.19 5.08 7.82
N ILE A 317 -31.14 5.44 6.96
CA ILE A 317 -31.40 4.72 5.70
C ILE A 317 -30.25 4.99 4.73
N ILE A 318 -29.57 3.92 4.30
CA ILE A 318 -28.41 3.97 3.38
C ILE A 318 -28.72 3.36 2.01
N PHE A 319 -29.73 2.49 1.93
CA PHE A 319 -30.27 2.00 0.67
C PHE A 319 -31.78 1.77 0.80
N SER A 320 -32.54 2.09 -0.23
CA SER A 320 -33.98 1.80 -0.27
C SER A 320 -34.38 1.53 -1.71
N THR A 321 -35.12 0.45 -1.94
CA THR A 321 -35.67 0.12 -3.24
C THR A 321 -37.10 -0.40 -3.13
N LYS A 322 -37.91 -0.09 -4.13
CA LYS A 322 -39.21 -0.74 -4.33
C LYS A 322 -39.03 -1.82 -5.37
N CYS A 323 -39.67 -2.96 -5.13
CA CYS A 323 -39.67 -4.10 -6.04
C CYS A 323 -41.07 -4.70 -6.04
N ASN A 324 -41.34 -5.57 -7.01
CA ASN A 324 -42.55 -6.37 -7.03
C ASN A 324 -42.16 -7.76 -7.55
N ASP A 325 -41.22 -8.36 -6.84
CA ASP A 325 -40.57 -9.61 -7.21
C ASP A 325 -40.26 -10.38 -5.93
N THR A 326 -40.06 -11.69 -6.05
CA THR A 326 -39.59 -12.54 -4.95
C THR A 326 -38.09 -12.43 -4.76
N GLN A 327 -37.35 -11.93 -5.77
CA GLN A 327 -35.91 -11.73 -5.70
C GLN A 327 -35.51 -10.25 -5.73
N VAL A 328 -34.56 -9.85 -4.88
CA VAL A 328 -34.00 -8.49 -4.88
C VAL A 328 -32.50 -8.49 -4.65
N GLU A 329 -31.80 -7.66 -5.40
CA GLU A 329 -30.37 -7.40 -5.23
C GLU A 329 -30.13 -6.17 -4.35
N ILE A 330 -29.26 -6.32 -3.36
CA ILE A 330 -28.75 -5.23 -2.51
C ILE A 330 -27.25 -5.04 -2.79
N PRO A 331 -26.85 -3.92 -3.42
CA PRO A 331 -25.44 -3.65 -3.72
C PRO A 331 -24.63 -3.38 -2.43
N MET A 332 -23.61 -4.18 -2.17
CA MET A 332 -22.73 -4.01 -1.00
C MET A 332 -21.90 -2.74 -1.09
N GLY A 333 -21.52 -2.28 -2.28
CA GLY A 333 -20.75 -1.03 -2.45
C GLY A 333 -21.42 0.22 -1.85
N LYS A 334 -22.71 0.15 -1.49
CA LYS A 334 -23.49 1.24 -0.88
C LYS A 334 -23.72 1.06 0.63
N THR A 335 -23.15 0.03 1.26
CA THR A 335 -23.43 -0.33 2.65
C THR A 335 -22.20 -0.24 3.55
N CYS A 336 -22.42 -0.14 4.87
CA CYS A 336 -21.35 -0.29 5.88
C CYS A 336 -21.09 -1.78 6.17
N GLU A 337 -20.11 -2.07 7.03
CA GLU A 337 -19.76 -3.44 7.45
C GLU A 337 -20.96 -4.22 8.00
N VAL A 338 -21.76 -3.57 8.85
CA VAL A 338 -22.94 -4.15 9.48
C VAL A 338 -24.12 -3.24 9.18
N VAL A 339 -25.20 -3.82 8.67
CA VAL A 339 -26.43 -3.12 8.34
C VAL A 339 -27.65 -3.94 8.75
N TYR A 340 -28.79 -3.27 8.91
CA TYR A 340 -30.08 -3.94 9.11
C TYR A 340 -30.93 -3.75 7.85
N ALA A 341 -31.42 -4.81 7.25
CA ALA A 341 -32.38 -4.71 6.15
C ALA A 341 -33.79 -5.01 6.67
N ARG A 342 -34.70 -4.04 6.50
CA ARG A 342 -36.14 -4.21 6.68
C ARG A 342 -36.75 -4.55 5.33
N ILE A 343 -37.44 -5.67 5.29
CA ILE A 343 -38.12 -6.21 4.12
C ILE A 343 -39.62 -6.05 4.37
N LEU A 344 -40.32 -5.41 3.43
CA LEU A 344 -41.77 -5.31 3.42
C LEU A 344 -42.30 -6.21 2.30
N TYR A 345 -43.22 -7.10 2.65
CA TYR A 345 -43.88 -7.99 1.70
C TYR A 345 -45.18 -7.39 1.16
N ALA A 346 -45.70 -7.95 0.07
CA ALA A 346 -46.95 -7.49 -0.56
C ALA A 346 -48.19 -7.66 0.33
N ASP A 347 -48.15 -8.57 1.30
CA ASP A 347 -49.21 -8.79 2.31
C ASP A 347 -49.09 -7.83 3.52
N ASN A 348 -48.21 -6.83 3.43
CA ASN A 348 -47.87 -5.87 4.49
C ASN A 348 -47.17 -6.45 5.73
N THR A 349 -46.72 -7.71 5.68
CA THR A 349 -45.83 -8.24 6.73
C THR A 349 -44.42 -7.70 6.56
N THR A 350 -43.66 -7.65 7.66
CA THR A 350 -42.28 -7.18 7.67
C THR A 350 -41.34 -8.16 8.35
N GLU A 351 -40.12 -8.25 7.83
CA GLU A 351 -39.00 -8.98 8.45
C GLU A 351 -37.78 -8.04 8.54
N VAL A 352 -36.99 -8.15 9.61
CA VAL A 352 -35.76 -7.38 9.78
C VAL A 352 -34.61 -8.36 9.98
N ILE A 353 -33.59 -8.21 9.14
CA ILE A 353 -32.40 -9.04 9.15
C ILE A 353 -31.16 -8.20 9.36
N LYS A 354 -30.18 -8.75 10.06
CA LYS A 354 -28.84 -8.18 10.16
C LYS A 354 -28.00 -8.74 9.02
N LEU A 355 -27.43 -7.88 8.19
CA LEU A 355 -26.48 -8.25 7.13
C LEU A 355 -25.09 -7.77 7.54
N ILE A 356 -24.11 -8.66 7.38
CA ILE A 356 -22.69 -8.39 7.60
C ILE A 356 -21.98 -8.64 6.27
N LYS A 357 -21.14 -7.70 5.85
CA LYS A 357 -20.35 -7.79 4.61
C LYS A 357 -19.29 -8.89 4.65
#